data_AF-A0A6P2R9M4-F1
#
_entry.id   AF-A0A6P2R9M4-F1
#
_cell.length_a   1.000
_cell.length_b   1.000
_cell.length_c   1.000
_cell.angle_alpha   90.00
_cell.angle_beta   90.00
_cell.angle_gamma   90.00
#
_symmetry.space_group_name_H-M   'P 1'
#
loop_
_entity.id
_entity.type
_entity.pdbx_description
1 polymer ?
#
loop_
_entity_poly.entity_id
_entity_poly.type
_entity_poly.pdbx_seq_one_letter_code
_entity_poly.pdbx_strand_id
1 'polypeptide(L)'
;MKRKHALLAAIGATATLTMSALAAHAQTPTSQSPLTHGKTPAYYIADFELTDPEGIKPYRDQVDATFKRYSGRYIVRAGHVDGLEGNPPNHRLIIIEFDSIDLARAWYNSPEYARIRPFRQHSGHTNAYIVDGLPQ
;
A
#
# COMPACT_ATOMS: atom_id res chain seq x y z
N MET A 1 17.16 -70.50 -7.14
CA MET A 1 17.43 -71.43 -8.26
C MET A 1 18.13 -70.66 -9.36
N LYS A 2 19.43 -70.98 -9.65
CA LYS A 2 20.27 -70.54 -10.81
C LYS A 2 20.63 -69.03 -10.84
N ARG A 3 21.86 -68.54 -11.05
CA ARG A 3 23.16 -69.08 -11.49
C ARG A 3 24.30 -68.13 -11.05
N LYS A 4 25.52 -68.69 -11.05
CA LYS A 4 26.82 -68.22 -10.53
C LYS A 4 27.57 -67.25 -11.46
N HIS A 5 28.71 -66.77 -10.92
CA HIS A 5 30.00 -66.32 -11.53
C HIS A 5 30.24 -64.80 -11.42
N ALA A 6 31.13 -64.34 -10.52
CA ALA A 6 32.60 -64.27 -10.61
C ALA A 6 33.04 -63.00 -11.37
N LEU A 7 34.18 -62.34 -11.15
CA LEU A 7 35.20 -62.19 -10.10
C LEU A 7 36.13 -61.12 -10.72
N LEU A 8 36.81 -60.35 -9.86
CA LEU A 8 38.12 -59.73 -10.08
C LEU A 8 38.21 -58.29 -10.62
N ALA A 9 39.18 -57.61 -10.01
CA ALA A 9 39.55 -56.21 -10.05
C ALA A 9 40.48 -55.83 -11.19
N ALA A 10 40.58 -54.53 -11.50
CA ALA A 10 41.82 -53.79 -11.77
C ALA A 10 41.48 -52.30 -12.05
N ILE A 11 41.97 -51.35 -11.24
CA ILE A 11 43.16 -50.50 -11.46
C ILE A 11 42.97 -49.39 -12.52
N GLY A 12 43.00 -48.15 -12.03
CA GLY A 12 43.85 -47.09 -12.59
C GLY A 12 43.30 -46.24 -13.73
N ALA A 13 42.98 -44.98 -13.45
CA ALA A 13 43.46 -43.82 -14.21
C ALA A 13 43.00 -42.53 -13.50
N THR A 14 43.90 -41.92 -12.74
CA THR A 14 43.79 -40.53 -12.30
C THR A 14 43.86 -39.62 -13.51
N ALA A 15 42.73 -39.09 -13.96
CA ALA A 15 42.66 -38.04 -14.97
C ALA A 15 42.75 -36.68 -14.25
N THR A 16 43.93 -36.07 -14.30
CA THR A 16 44.12 -34.65 -13.95
C THR A 16 43.49 -33.77 -15.03
N LEU A 17 42.28 -33.27 -14.75
CA LEU A 17 41.63 -32.22 -15.54
C LEU A 17 42.09 -30.85 -15.03
N THR A 18 42.93 -30.17 -15.81
CA THR A 18 43.23 -28.75 -15.64
C THR A 18 42.01 -27.94 -16.07
N MET A 19 41.22 -27.44 -15.12
CA MET A 19 40.20 -26.42 -15.40
C MET A 19 40.88 -25.06 -15.51
N SER A 20 40.99 -24.55 -16.73
CA SER A 20 41.27 -23.15 -17.01
C SER A 20 40.16 -22.27 -16.43
N ALA A 21 40.49 -21.43 -15.45
CA ALA A 21 39.57 -20.44 -14.91
C ALA A 21 39.35 -19.31 -15.93
N LEU A 22 38.21 -19.33 -16.60
CA LEU A 22 37.74 -18.17 -17.38
C LEU A 22 37.20 -17.14 -16.38
N ALA A 23 37.86 -15.99 -16.29
CA ALA A 23 37.44 -14.87 -15.46
C ALA A 23 36.08 -14.34 -15.92
N ALA A 24 35.01 -14.76 -15.24
CA ALA A 24 33.67 -14.23 -15.42
C ALA A 24 33.61 -12.80 -14.85
N HIS A 25 33.76 -11.82 -15.73
CA HIS A 25 33.33 -10.45 -15.47
C HIS A 25 31.80 -10.44 -15.46
N ALA A 26 31.18 -10.62 -14.30
CA ALA A 26 29.76 -10.45 -14.11
C ALA A 26 29.50 -9.63 -12.84
N GLN A 27 29.57 -8.31 -13.05
CA GLN A 27 28.68 -7.27 -12.52
C GLN A 27 28.26 -7.44 -11.05
N THR A 28 28.85 -6.61 -10.19
CA THR A 28 28.31 -6.25 -8.88
C THR A 28 26.81 -5.97 -9.02
N PRO A 29 25.92 -6.60 -8.25
CA PRO A 29 24.54 -6.16 -8.18
C PRO A 29 24.59 -4.74 -7.61
N THR A 30 24.29 -3.76 -8.47
CA THR A 30 24.07 -2.38 -8.07
C THR A 30 23.03 -2.40 -6.97
N SER A 31 23.49 -2.16 -5.73
CA SER A 31 22.60 -1.87 -4.62
C SER A 31 21.68 -0.77 -5.09
N GLN A 32 20.41 -1.10 -5.32
CA GLN A 32 19.39 -0.11 -5.60
C GLN A 32 19.44 0.88 -4.46
N SER A 33 19.81 2.12 -4.77
CA SER A 33 19.74 3.24 -3.86
C SER A 33 18.33 3.23 -3.23
N PRO A 34 18.18 3.32 -1.90
CA PRO A 34 16.86 3.37 -1.31
C PRO A 34 16.15 4.55 -1.94
N LEU A 35 15.01 4.27 -2.58
CA LEU A 35 14.18 5.29 -3.22
C LEU A 35 13.75 6.27 -2.13
N THR A 36 14.53 7.32 -1.91
CA THR A 36 14.09 8.55 -1.27
C THR A 36 13.06 9.14 -2.21
N HIS A 37 11.84 8.63 -2.15
CA HIS A 37 10.72 9.17 -2.89
C HIS A 37 10.42 10.53 -2.27
N GLY A 38 10.88 11.60 -2.91
CA GLY A 38 10.16 12.87 -2.87
C GLY A 38 8.83 12.65 -3.61
N LYS A 39 7.88 11.97 -2.97
CA LYS A 39 6.55 11.71 -3.53
C LYS A 39 5.65 12.84 -3.08
N THR A 40 5.08 13.56 -4.03
CA THR A 40 4.01 14.52 -3.76
C THR A 40 2.85 13.76 -3.11
N PRO A 41 2.55 13.99 -1.81
CA PRO A 41 1.46 13.32 -1.13
C PRO A 41 0.14 13.81 -1.71
N ALA A 42 -0.95 13.14 -1.41
CA ALA A 42 -2.30 13.61 -1.70
C ALA A 42 -3.20 13.47 -0.49
N TYR A 43 -4.21 14.34 -0.41
CA TYR A 43 -5.11 14.40 0.72
C TYR A 43 -6.55 14.16 0.25
N TYR A 44 -7.20 13.15 0.81
CA TYR A 44 -8.66 13.06 0.79
C TYR A 44 -9.20 13.92 1.92
N ILE A 45 -9.97 14.94 1.56
CA ILE A 45 -10.60 15.88 2.48
C ILE A 45 -12.09 15.64 2.42
N ALA A 46 -12.73 15.48 3.57
CA ALA A 46 -14.17 15.33 3.67
C ALA A 46 -14.73 16.15 4.84
N ASP A 47 -15.69 17.02 4.53
CA ASP A 47 -16.57 17.64 5.52
C ASP A 47 -17.87 16.83 5.54
N PHE A 48 -18.15 16.17 6.67
CA PHE A 48 -19.25 15.22 6.81
C PHE A 48 -20.25 15.65 7.88
N GLU A 49 -21.45 16.01 7.44
CA GLU A 49 -22.64 16.18 8.27
C GLU A 49 -23.23 14.81 8.60
N LEU A 50 -23.33 14.48 9.89
CA LEU A 50 -23.89 13.21 10.36
C LEU A 50 -25.39 13.37 10.67
N THR A 51 -26.25 12.67 9.96
CA THR A 51 -27.71 12.69 10.16
C THR A 51 -28.26 11.37 10.74
N ASP A 52 -27.55 10.25 10.58
CA ASP A 52 -27.91 8.95 11.15
C ASP A 52 -26.73 8.32 11.91
N PRO A 53 -26.64 8.51 13.23
CA PRO A 53 -25.58 7.97 14.08
C PRO A 53 -25.53 6.43 14.14
N GLU A 54 -26.62 5.73 13.87
CA GLU A 54 -26.67 4.27 13.89
C GLU A 54 -26.27 3.69 12.53
N GLY A 55 -26.81 4.24 11.44
CA GLY A 55 -26.49 3.80 10.07
C GLY A 55 -25.02 4.00 9.68
N ILE A 56 -24.31 4.94 10.32
CA ILE A 56 -22.89 5.19 10.04
C ILE A 56 -21.95 4.14 10.66
N LYS A 57 -22.42 3.33 11.62
CA LYS A 57 -21.56 2.39 12.38
C LYS A 57 -20.81 1.40 11.48
N PRO A 58 -21.46 0.70 10.52
CA PRO A 58 -20.75 -0.24 9.65
C PRO A 58 -19.62 0.40 8.83
N TYR A 59 -19.78 1.68 8.44
CA TYR A 59 -18.72 2.43 7.78
C TYR A 59 -17.54 2.71 8.72
N ARG A 60 -17.82 3.22 9.92
CA ARG A 60 -16.80 3.59 10.91
C ARG A 60 -15.94 2.42 11.35
N ASP A 61 -16.53 1.24 11.45
CA ASP A 61 -15.85 0.03 11.90
C ASP A 61 -14.89 -0.54 10.84
N GLN A 62 -15.11 -0.21 9.56
CA GLN A 62 -14.38 -0.81 8.44
C GLN A 62 -13.44 0.17 7.73
N VAL A 63 -13.74 1.47 7.73
CA VAL A 63 -13.06 2.44 6.86
C VAL A 63 -11.55 2.48 7.03
N ASP A 64 -11.05 2.41 8.25
CA ASP A 64 -9.62 2.43 8.56
C ASP A 64 -8.85 1.32 7.83
N ALA A 65 -9.42 0.12 7.74
CA ALA A 65 -8.78 -1.00 7.07
C ALA A 65 -8.72 -0.80 5.55
N THR A 66 -9.66 -0.04 4.97
CA THR A 66 -9.75 0.15 3.51
C THR A 66 -8.62 0.99 2.97
N PHE A 67 -8.20 2.06 3.66
CA PHE A 67 -7.17 2.98 3.14
C PHE A 67 -5.75 2.61 3.54
N LYS A 68 -5.55 1.87 4.65
CA LYS A 68 -4.19 1.54 5.16
C LYS A 68 -3.32 0.82 4.14
N ARG A 69 -3.92 -0.07 3.34
CA ARG A 69 -3.23 -0.80 2.26
C ARG A 69 -2.83 0.07 1.06
N TYR A 70 -3.34 1.30 0.99
CA TYR A 70 -3.02 2.30 -0.03
C TYR A 70 -2.15 3.43 0.54
N SER A 71 -1.42 3.17 1.61
CA SER A 71 -0.64 4.18 2.36
C SER A 71 -1.48 5.28 3.02
N GLY A 72 -2.79 5.09 3.15
CA GLY A 72 -3.67 6.05 3.79
C GLY A 72 -3.37 6.21 5.28
N ARG A 73 -3.30 7.45 5.77
CA ARG A 73 -3.11 7.79 7.19
C ARG A 73 -3.93 9.01 7.57
N TYR A 74 -4.55 8.97 8.76
CA TYR A 74 -5.28 10.12 9.27
C TYR A 74 -4.33 11.28 9.61
N ILE A 75 -4.68 12.47 9.12
CA ILE A 75 -4.14 13.75 9.56
C ILE A 75 -5.14 14.47 10.47
N VAL A 76 -6.43 14.44 10.10
CA VAL A 76 -7.53 14.95 10.92
C VAL A 76 -8.67 13.93 10.93
N ARG A 77 -9.27 13.71 12.10
CA ARG A 77 -10.43 12.82 12.28
C ARG A 77 -11.45 13.45 13.23
N ALA A 78 -12.26 14.36 12.70
CA ALA A 78 -13.25 15.15 13.45
C ALA A 78 -12.62 15.96 14.60
N GLY A 79 -11.50 16.63 14.32
CA GLY A 79 -10.86 17.56 15.25
C GLY A 79 -11.64 18.88 15.37
N HIS A 80 -11.27 19.70 16.35
CA HIS A 80 -11.79 21.06 16.48
C HIS A 80 -11.40 21.92 15.27
N VAL A 81 -12.37 22.64 14.70
CA VAL A 81 -12.16 23.60 13.62
C VAL A 81 -12.25 24.99 14.22
N ASP A 82 -11.15 25.74 14.17
CA ASP A 82 -11.11 27.16 14.52
C ASP A 82 -11.29 27.98 13.23
N GLY A 83 -12.48 28.57 13.08
CA GLY A 83 -12.86 29.29 11.88
C GLY A 83 -12.30 30.69 11.86
N LEU A 84 -11.39 30.98 10.93
CA LEU A 84 -10.75 32.30 10.84
C LEU A 84 -11.49 33.25 9.88
N GLU A 85 -11.89 32.77 8.71
CA GLU A 85 -12.54 33.57 7.66
C GLU A 85 -13.55 32.72 6.85
N GLY A 86 -14.54 33.37 6.24
CA GLY A 86 -15.53 32.73 5.38
C GLY A 86 -16.47 31.75 6.12
N ASN A 87 -16.85 30.67 5.43
CA ASN A 87 -17.69 29.61 5.98
C ASN A 87 -16.82 28.36 6.21
N PRO A 88 -16.25 28.18 7.40
CA PRO A 88 -15.45 27.00 7.70
C PRO A 88 -16.33 25.73 7.72
N PRO A 89 -15.74 24.54 7.55
CA PRO A 89 -16.42 23.28 7.80
C PRO A 89 -17.07 23.30 9.19
N ASN A 90 -18.38 23.12 9.24
CA ASN A 90 -19.17 23.15 10.47
C ASN A 90 -19.51 21.75 10.98
N HIS A 91 -19.03 20.69 10.31
CA HIS A 91 -19.28 19.31 10.69
C HIS A 91 -17.98 18.53 10.95
N ARG A 92 -18.00 17.22 10.71
CA ARG A 92 -16.86 16.33 10.96
C ARG A 92 -15.87 16.48 9.82
N LEU A 93 -14.81 17.24 10.03
CA LEU A 93 -13.69 17.33 9.09
C LEU A 93 -12.78 16.10 9.20
N ILE A 94 -12.60 15.39 8.08
CA ILE A 94 -11.68 14.26 7.93
C ILE A 94 -10.63 14.64 6.89
N ILE A 95 -9.36 14.40 7.21
CA ILE A 95 -8.24 14.51 6.26
C ILE A 95 -7.44 13.22 6.34
N ILE A 96 -7.30 12.53 5.21
CA ILE A 96 -6.47 11.31 5.05
C ILE A 96 -5.39 11.63 4.03
N GLU A 97 -4.13 11.52 4.44
CA GLU A 97 -2.97 11.60 3.55
C GLU A 97 -2.69 10.24 2.92
N PHE A 98 -2.23 10.26 1.68
CA PHE A 98 -1.72 9.14 0.90
C PHE A 98 -0.38 9.55 0.28
N ASP A 99 0.52 8.60 0.04
CA ASP A 99 1.82 8.93 -0.57
C ASP A 99 1.70 9.50 -2.00
N SER A 100 0.53 9.42 -2.65
CA SER A 100 0.27 10.02 -3.98
C SER A 100 -1.20 10.05 -4.32
N ILE A 101 -1.60 10.92 -5.26
CA ILE A 101 -2.99 11.01 -5.75
C ILE A 101 -3.49 9.71 -6.40
N ASP A 102 -2.61 8.95 -7.04
CA ASP A 102 -2.98 7.67 -7.65
C ASP A 102 -3.38 6.63 -6.60
N LEU A 103 -2.69 6.61 -5.45
CA LEU A 103 -3.04 5.74 -4.33
C LEU A 103 -4.37 6.17 -3.68
N ALA A 104 -4.59 7.48 -3.52
CA ALA A 104 -5.85 8.01 -3.01
C ALA A 104 -7.03 7.64 -3.93
N ARG A 105 -6.86 7.78 -5.25
CA ARG A 105 -7.87 7.37 -6.25
C ARG A 105 -8.07 5.86 -6.28
N ALA A 106 -7.00 5.08 -6.20
CA ALA A 106 -7.08 3.63 -6.16
C ALA A 106 -7.85 3.15 -4.93
N TRP A 107 -7.62 3.76 -3.76
CA TRP A 107 -8.42 3.52 -2.56
C TRP A 107 -9.89 3.89 -2.77
N TYR A 108 -10.19 5.10 -3.25
CA TYR A 108 -11.57 5.56 -3.41
C TYR A 108 -12.38 4.68 -4.38
N ASN A 109 -11.73 4.14 -5.41
CA ASN A 109 -12.31 3.25 -6.41
C ASN A 109 -12.20 1.76 -6.04
N SER A 110 -11.62 1.42 -4.89
CA SER A 110 -11.42 0.03 -4.48
C SER A 110 -12.74 -0.69 -4.18
N PRO A 111 -12.82 -2.01 -4.42
CA PRO A 111 -14.01 -2.79 -4.07
C PRO A 111 -14.36 -2.73 -2.58
N GLU A 112 -13.37 -2.68 -1.70
CA GLU A 112 -13.57 -2.62 -0.25
C GLU A 112 -14.14 -1.29 0.21
N TYR A 113 -13.66 -0.15 -0.31
CA TYR A 113 -14.23 1.14 0.03
C TYR A 113 -15.59 1.33 -0.63
N ALA A 114 -15.76 0.89 -1.88
CA ALA A 114 -17.04 0.94 -2.59
C ALA A 114 -18.15 0.18 -1.86
N ARG A 115 -17.83 -0.92 -1.17
CA ARG A 115 -18.80 -1.70 -0.37
C ARG A 115 -19.34 -0.94 0.83
N ILE A 116 -18.50 -0.14 1.49
CA ILE A 116 -18.87 0.55 2.74
C ILE A 116 -19.29 2.01 2.53
N ARG A 117 -18.88 2.63 1.42
CA ARG A 117 -19.20 4.02 1.08
C ARG A 117 -20.70 4.33 1.10
N PRO A 118 -21.61 3.44 0.66
CA PRO A 118 -23.05 3.67 0.76
C PRO A 118 -23.53 3.93 2.18
N PHE A 119 -23.00 3.25 3.21
CA PHE A 119 -23.40 3.52 4.60
C PHE A 119 -23.13 4.99 4.97
N ARG A 120 -21.96 5.55 4.59
CA ARG A 120 -21.69 6.99 4.79
C ARG A 120 -22.66 7.88 4.01
N GLN A 121 -22.92 7.54 2.74
CA GLN A 121 -23.78 8.35 1.87
C GLN A 121 -25.24 8.39 2.31
N HIS A 122 -25.74 7.31 2.95
CA HIS A 122 -27.11 7.27 3.47
C HIS A 122 -27.22 7.90 4.87
N SER A 123 -26.12 7.98 5.61
CA SER A 123 -26.11 8.51 6.99
C SER A 123 -25.74 9.98 7.11
N GLY A 124 -25.70 10.73 6.00
CA GLY A 124 -25.41 12.15 6.02
C GLY A 124 -25.00 12.75 4.70
N HIS A 125 -24.62 14.02 4.75
CA HIS A 125 -24.16 14.79 3.59
C HIS A 125 -22.65 14.96 3.64
N THR A 126 -21.97 14.83 2.50
CA THR A 126 -20.51 14.92 2.45
C THR A 126 -20.04 15.75 1.28
N ASN A 127 -19.25 16.77 1.56
CA ASN A 127 -18.38 17.41 0.58
C ASN A 127 -17.03 16.72 0.66
N ALA A 128 -16.60 16.06 -0.42
CA ALA A 128 -15.32 15.35 -0.44
C ALA A 128 -14.59 15.52 -1.75
N TYR A 129 -13.27 15.66 -1.66
CA TYR A 129 -12.37 15.82 -2.80
C TYR A 129 -10.98 15.29 -2.45
N ILE A 130 -10.18 15.03 -3.49
CA ILE A 130 -8.77 14.67 -3.37
C ILE A 130 -7.96 15.81 -3.96
N VAL A 131 -6.90 16.23 -3.27
CA VAL A 131 -5.98 17.28 -3.71
C VAL A 131 -4.53 16.83 -3.57
N ASP A 132 -3.68 17.23 -4.51
CA ASP A 132 -2.23 17.05 -4.39
C ASP A 132 -1.66 17.96 -3.28
N GLY A 133 -0.66 17.46 -2.57
CA GLY A 133 0.16 18.21 -1.65
C GLY A 133 1.39 18.84 -2.32
N LEU A 134 2.36 19.23 -1.50
CA LEU A 134 3.69 19.62 -1.95
C LEU A 134 4.68 18.47 -1.70
N PRO A 135 5.76 18.36 -2.49
CA PRO A 135 6.86 17.44 -2.18
C PRO A 135 7.34 17.65 -0.74
N GLN A 136 7.54 16.54 -0.02
CA GLN A 136 8.10 16.50 1.34
C GLN A 136 9.57 16.07 1.32
#